data_AF-A0A916HN34-F1
#
_entry.id   AF-A0A916HN34-F1
#
_cell.length_a   1.000
_cell.length_b   1.000
_cell.length_c   1.000
_cell.angle_alpha   90.00
_cell.angle_beta   90.00
_cell.angle_gamma   90.00
#
_symmetry.space_group_name_H-M   'P 1'
#
loop_
_entity.id
_entity.type
_entity.pdbx_description
1 polymer ?
#
loop_
_entity_poly.entity_id
_entity_poly.type
_entity_poly.pdbx_seq_one_letter_code
_entity_poly.pdbx_strand_id
1 'polypeptide(L)'
;MTSLTADLNAEGVTLHAPHSALTLTQHGFILRRGNKIILTSGKSWGTSAALIDHKVGSRHGIFKYADGAILNVFAFEDAWEFTWKQPTRDSFDLRSGEHWYGQGELVNQLYPLERASMWEAPFLTWDNGPNGLGNIQTPAWITATGTAILVDTPRDSLIVGVNASAEAKMPVWDLSGQSPAHLRPPDAVPGASGDLTLADEQRGMGYRIFVAENAPQACHKLIMALGQPESLPPDQFIRLPIWTTWARYKVDINQERVIAFAREIRDQGYPGGTLEIDDKWQQHYGDTTLDPTRFPDPAAMVRELEAMGFAVTVWITPFLSEGSTNTEEAKERGFLVRNQEGAPYPVLWWQGISYLLDLTNPEAVVWWADKLKALQESVGLRGFKFDAGEANYLPADGVTYMNIYRNEFSDRWASFGAEFFPYCEVRVGWFSQRHPILFRHWDKFSVWGYDNGLASVITTALALSLTGYVFTLPDMVGGNAYGGVECDKEMLIRWTQASAAMLSIQFSIAPWDFDQETVSICRKYADLFVSLAEDRISAADEARQTCVPMLRPVWWAAPHVSDAYLIPDQYLLGNKYLVAPVVQAGVRTRDVFLPPGQWRDYWTGQTYLAAEMGSWLRDFPAPLDTLPLFVRE
;
A
#
# COMPACT_ATOMS: atom_id res chain seq x y z
N MET A 1 18.35 32.62 13.22
CA MET A 1 18.62 32.20 11.83
C MET A 1 19.97 31.51 11.82
N THR A 2 20.02 30.19 11.65
CA THR A 2 21.26 29.43 11.54
C THR A 2 21.82 29.53 10.11
N SER A 3 23.10 29.84 9.99
CA SER A 3 23.87 29.86 8.74
C SER A 3 24.49 28.49 8.49
N LEU A 4 24.35 27.98 7.26
CA LEU A 4 25.08 26.83 6.74
C LEU A 4 26.56 27.21 6.63
N THR A 5 27.41 26.47 7.34
CA THR A 5 28.87 26.58 7.23
C THR A 5 29.42 25.36 6.51
N ALA A 6 30.55 25.54 5.83
CA ALA A 6 31.21 24.48 5.08
C ALA A 6 32.70 24.42 5.42
N ASP A 7 33.18 23.22 5.76
CA ASP A 7 34.59 22.96 6.03
C ASP A 7 35.12 21.88 5.06
N LEU A 8 36.32 22.10 4.54
CA LEU A 8 37.06 21.14 3.73
C LEU A 8 37.85 20.20 4.66
N ASN A 9 37.72 18.90 4.46
CA ASN A 9 38.57 17.90 5.11
C ASN A 9 39.15 16.92 4.06
N ALA A 10 39.98 15.98 4.52
CA ALA A 10 40.62 15.00 3.64
C ALA A 10 39.61 14.07 2.91
N GLU A 11 38.36 14.00 3.39
CA GLU A 11 37.32 13.10 2.87
C GLU A 11 36.30 13.82 1.96
N GLY A 12 36.22 15.16 1.98
CA GLY A 12 35.28 15.93 1.16
C GLY A 12 34.88 17.30 1.75
N VAL A 13 33.70 17.80 1.35
CA VAL A 13 33.11 19.05 1.87
C VAL A 13 32.01 18.71 2.86
N THR A 14 32.13 19.20 4.10
CA THR A 14 31.10 18.99 5.13
C THR A 14 30.25 20.23 5.32
N LEU A 15 28.94 20.07 5.19
CA LEU A 15 27.92 21.07 5.50
C LEU A 15 27.32 20.82 6.89
N HIS A 16 27.11 21.88 7.65
CA HIS A 16 26.55 21.80 9.00
C HIS A 16 25.12 22.38 9.09
N ALA A 17 24.21 21.58 9.65
CA ALA A 17 22.87 21.98 10.09
C ALA A 17 22.78 21.84 11.63
N PRO A 18 21.75 22.41 12.30
CA PRO A 18 21.67 22.44 13.77
C PRO A 18 21.83 21.08 14.46
N HIS A 19 21.26 20.02 13.88
CA HIS A 19 21.25 18.69 14.48
C HIS A 19 21.91 17.62 13.60
N SER A 20 22.47 17.98 12.46
CA SER A 20 23.10 17.03 11.53
C SER A 20 24.22 17.66 10.72
N ALA A 21 25.09 16.81 10.19
CA ALA A 21 26.16 17.22 9.28
C ALA A 21 26.18 16.29 8.06
N LEU A 22 26.31 16.89 6.87
CA LEU A 22 26.36 16.19 5.60
C LEU A 22 27.76 16.34 5.00
N THR A 23 28.50 15.25 4.89
CA THR A 23 29.81 15.23 4.22
C THR A 23 29.63 14.71 2.79
N LEU A 24 29.84 15.56 1.79
CA LEU A 24 29.85 15.20 0.38
C LEU A 24 31.26 14.78 -0.05
N THR A 25 31.36 13.63 -0.68
CA THR A 25 32.61 12.99 -1.11
C THR A 25 32.60 12.73 -2.62
N GLN A 26 33.72 12.25 -3.16
CA GLN A 26 33.78 11.74 -4.53
C GLN A 26 32.98 10.44 -4.75
N HIS A 27 32.52 9.79 -3.68
CA HIS A 27 31.83 8.48 -3.72
C HIS A 27 30.35 8.55 -3.35
N GLY A 28 29.80 9.73 -3.03
CA GLY A 28 28.46 9.91 -2.49
C GLY A 28 28.49 10.85 -1.29
N PHE A 29 27.61 10.65 -0.31
CA PHE A 29 27.59 11.44 0.92
C PHE A 29 27.47 10.58 2.19
N ILE A 30 27.90 11.16 3.30
CA ILE A 30 27.75 10.60 4.64
C ILE A 30 26.97 11.61 5.47
N LEU A 31 25.81 11.17 5.99
CA LEU A 31 24.97 11.97 6.88
C LEU A 31 25.19 11.52 8.33
N ARG A 32 25.46 12.50 9.20
CA ARG A 32 25.75 12.28 10.62
C ARG A 32 24.79 13.05 11.52
N ARG A 33 24.46 12.46 12.68
CA ARG A 33 23.81 13.11 13.81
C ARG A 33 24.75 13.05 15.01
N GLY A 34 25.31 14.19 15.40
CA GLY A 34 26.49 14.21 16.27
C GLY A 34 27.64 13.41 15.64
N ASN A 35 28.15 12.42 16.35
CA ASN A 35 29.24 11.56 15.87
C ASN A 35 28.75 10.25 15.19
N LYS A 36 27.44 9.95 15.23
CA LYS A 36 26.87 8.72 14.63
C LYS A 36 26.61 8.93 13.14
N ILE A 37 27.09 8.02 12.29
CA ILE A 37 26.64 7.92 10.90
C ILE A 37 25.24 7.32 10.91
N ILE A 38 24.29 8.03 10.30
CA ILE A 38 22.88 7.65 10.29
C ILE A 38 22.40 7.25 8.89
N LEU A 39 23.10 7.68 7.85
CA LEU A 39 22.83 7.28 6.48
C LEU A 39 24.09 7.48 5.62
N THR A 40 24.34 6.55 4.72
CA THR A 40 25.41 6.65 3.72
C THR A 40 24.82 6.41 2.35
N SER A 41 25.15 7.31 1.40
CA SER A 41 24.95 7.03 -0.01
C SER A 41 26.26 6.60 -0.65
N GLY A 42 26.15 5.68 -1.61
CA GLY A 42 27.21 5.20 -2.47
C GLY A 42 26.93 5.51 -3.93
N LYS A 43 28.03 5.64 -4.69
CA LYS A 43 28.09 5.75 -6.16
C LYS A 43 26.97 6.56 -6.78
N SER A 44 27.16 7.87 -6.74
CA SER A 44 26.41 8.78 -7.59
C SER A 44 26.92 8.84 -9.05
N TRP A 45 28.12 8.29 -9.32
CA TRP A 45 28.90 8.64 -10.51
C TRP A 45 29.77 7.51 -11.06
N GLY A 46 30.05 7.56 -12.36
CA GLY A 46 31.14 6.79 -12.99
C GLY A 46 32.49 7.05 -12.32
N THR A 47 33.51 6.26 -12.66
CA THR A 47 34.85 6.20 -12.05
C THR A 47 35.69 7.50 -12.07
N SER A 48 35.08 8.65 -12.36
CA SER A 48 35.75 9.92 -12.67
C SER A 48 35.26 11.11 -11.83
N ALA A 49 34.31 10.96 -10.91
CA ALA A 49 33.68 12.11 -10.25
C ALA A 49 34.47 12.65 -9.05
N ALA A 50 35.44 13.52 -9.31
CA ALA A 50 35.97 14.42 -8.29
C ALA A 50 35.03 15.63 -8.10
N LEU A 51 34.80 16.07 -6.86
CA LEU A 51 34.19 17.38 -6.59
C LEU A 51 35.20 18.47 -6.99
N ILE A 52 34.87 19.27 -8.00
CA ILE A 52 35.80 20.25 -8.58
C ILE A 52 35.50 21.70 -8.18
N ASP A 53 34.27 22.00 -7.77
CA ASP A 53 33.86 23.34 -7.35
C ASP A 53 32.66 23.25 -6.40
N HIS A 54 32.58 24.18 -5.44
CA HIS A 54 31.44 24.33 -4.57
C HIS A 54 31.19 25.79 -4.17
N LYS A 55 29.92 26.16 -4.04
CA LYS A 55 29.49 27.47 -3.55
C LYS A 55 28.45 27.32 -2.46
N VAL A 56 28.71 27.89 -1.29
CA VAL A 56 27.83 27.78 -0.12
C VAL A 56 27.30 29.16 0.27
N GLY A 57 25.98 29.28 0.28
CA GLY A 57 25.23 30.39 0.88
C GLY A 57 24.60 29.98 2.22
N SER A 58 23.80 30.86 2.81
CA SER A 58 23.30 30.69 4.19
C SER A 58 22.50 29.41 4.47
N ARG A 59 21.91 28.77 3.46
CA ARG A 59 21.19 27.47 3.58
C ARG A 59 21.31 26.59 2.33
N HIS A 60 22.22 26.92 1.42
CA HIS A 60 22.25 26.36 0.08
C HIS A 60 23.69 26.10 -0.34
N GLY A 61 23.99 24.88 -0.77
CA GLY A 61 25.25 24.50 -1.39
C GLY A 61 25.04 24.05 -2.83
N ILE A 62 25.88 24.51 -3.74
CA ILE A 62 25.95 24.03 -5.13
C ILE A 62 27.27 23.31 -5.28
N PHE A 63 27.23 22.08 -5.81
CA PHE A 63 28.39 21.21 -5.97
C PHE A 63 28.50 20.74 -7.41
N LYS A 64 29.69 20.89 -7.99
CA LYS A 64 29.97 20.49 -9.37
C LYS A 64 31.00 19.36 -9.39
N TYR A 65 30.66 18.30 -10.11
CA TYR A 65 31.51 17.13 -10.30
C TYR A 65 32.24 17.16 -11.64
N ALA A 66 33.33 16.40 -11.73
CA ALA A 66 34.22 16.39 -12.91
C ALA A 66 33.55 15.88 -14.20
N ASP A 67 32.53 15.04 -14.09
CA ASP A 67 31.69 14.59 -15.21
C ASP A 67 30.65 15.64 -15.66
N GLY A 68 30.63 16.80 -15.01
CA GLY A 68 29.79 17.94 -15.35
C GLY A 68 28.46 17.98 -14.60
N ALA A 69 28.17 16.98 -13.76
CA ALA A 69 26.92 16.93 -13.03
C ALA A 69 26.89 17.92 -11.85
N ILE A 70 25.67 18.38 -11.52
CA ILE A 70 25.44 19.47 -10.57
C ILE A 70 24.42 19.02 -9.52
N LEU A 71 24.86 19.03 -8.27
CA LEU A 71 24.01 18.84 -7.09
C LEU A 71 23.70 20.19 -6.45
N ASN A 72 22.43 20.44 -6.18
CA ASN A 72 22.02 21.49 -5.25
C ASN A 72 21.58 20.84 -3.95
N VAL A 73 22.09 21.34 -2.83
CA VAL A 73 21.74 20.88 -1.49
C VAL A 73 21.19 22.05 -0.69
N PHE A 74 20.00 21.89 -0.15
CA PHE A 74 19.42 22.83 0.80
C PHE A 74 19.39 22.22 2.19
N ALA A 75 19.83 22.99 3.18
CA ALA A 75 19.85 22.59 4.57
C ALA A 75 18.71 23.26 5.35
N PHE A 76 17.89 22.45 5.98
CA PHE A 76 16.87 22.84 6.93
C PHE A 76 17.28 22.38 8.33
N GLU A 77 16.48 22.72 9.34
CA GLU A 77 16.76 22.35 10.73
C GLU A 77 16.84 20.83 10.91
N ASP A 78 15.85 20.12 10.37
CA ASP A 78 15.67 18.67 10.51
C ASP A 78 15.56 17.96 9.16
N ALA A 79 15.99 18.59 8.06
CA ALA A 79 15.91 18.00 6.73
C ALA A 79 17.01 18.53 5.79
N TRP A 80 17.30 17.73 4.77
CA TRP A 80 18.18 18.06 3.66
C TRP A 80 17.44 17.82 2.35
N GLU A 81 17.45 18.78 1.45
CA GLU A 81 16.86 18.61 0.11
C GLU A 81 17.98 18.54 -0.92
N PHE A 82 17.89 17.55 -1.80
CA PHE A 82 18.85 17.26 -2.85
C PHE A 82 18.15 17.47 -4.19
N THR A 83 18.83 18.13 -5.13
CA THR A 83 18.32 18.30 -6.49
C THR A 83 19.43 18.19 -7.51
N TRP A 84 19.37 17.09 -8.26
CA TRP A 84 20.18 16.84 -9.44
C TRP A 84 19.57 17.54 -10.67
N LYS A 85 20.42 18.16 -11.51
CA LYS A 85 19.98 18.86 -12.73
C LYS A 85 20.22 18.07 -14.02
N GLN A 86 20.74 16.86 -13.90
CA GLN A 86 21.13 15.97 -14.99
C GLN A 86 20.75 14.54 -14.63
N PRO A 87 20.71 13.62 -15.61
CA PRO A 87 20.64 12.20 -15.35
C PRO A 87 21.58 11.77 -14.22
N THR A 88 21.05 11.01 -13.28
CA THR A 88 21.72 10.73 -12.01
C THR A 88 21.31 9.38 -11.47
N ARG A 89 22.13 8.87 -10.57
CA ARG A 89 21.91 7.69 -9.76
C ARG A 89 22.39 8.02 -8.37
N ASP A 90 21.71 7.55 -7.35
CA ASP A 90 22.18 7.49 -5.98
C ASP A 90 21.89 6.09 -5.47
N SER A 91 22.84 5.50 -4.73
CA SER A 91 22.62 4.25 -4.02
C SER A 91 22.73 4.50 -2.52
N PHE A 92 21.98 3.81 -1.70
CA PHE A 92 22.00 3.95 -0.25
C PHE A 92 22.33 2.58 0.34
N ASP A 93 23.37 2.51 1.17
CA ASP A 93 23.79 1.24 1.75
C ASP A 93 22.76 0.79 2.78
N LEU A 94 21.97 -0.23 2.43
CA LEU A 94 20.92 -0.76 3.29
C LEU A 94 21.49 -1.31 4.60
N ARG A 95 22.76 -1.72 4.61
CA ARG A 95 23.46 -2.23 5.81
C ARG A 95 23.84 -1.11 6.79
N SER A 96 23.95 0.13 6.32
CA SER A 96 24.36 1.28 7.15
C SER A 96 23.26 1.82 8.06
N GLY A 97 21.99 1.55 7.71
CA GLY A 97 20.79 2.06 8.40
C GLY A 97 20.21 1.16 9.49
N GLU A 98 20.93 0.09 9.87
CA GLU A 98 20.46 -1.04 10.70
C GLU A 98 19.27 -1.79 10.07
N HIS A 99 18.11 -1.16 9.91
CA HIS A 99 16.89 -1.71 9.28
C HIS A 99 16.09 -0.66 8.50
N TRP A 100 15.41 -1.07 7.43
CA TRP A 100 14.67 -0.20 6.50
C TRP A 100 13.19 -0.58 6.36
N TYR A 101 12.34 0.42 6.09
CA TYR A 101 10.88 0.29 5.95
C TYR A 101 10.33 1.28 4.91
N GLY A 102 9.07 1.11 4.50
CA GLY A 102 8.34 2.06 3.64
C GLY A 102 8.06 1.53 2.23
N GLN A 103 8.13 2.42 1.24
CA GLN A 103 7.89 2.23 -0.21
C GLN A 103 6.44 1.99 -0.63
N GLY A 104 5.71 1.17 0.12
CA GLY A 104 4.37 0.72 -0.25
C GLY A 104 4.32 -0.78 -0.48
N GLU A 105 3.44 -1.21 -1.37
CA GLU A 105 3.11 -2.62 -1.56
C GLU A 105 4.08 -3.34 -2.51
N LEU A 106 4.56 -4.49 -2.08
CA LEU A 106 5.35 -5.43 -2.87
C LEU A 106 4.64 -6.78 -2.92
N VAL A 107 4.80 -7.50 -4.03
CA VAL A 107 4.30 -8.88 -4.18
C VAL A 107 4.89 -9.77 -3.09
N ASN A 108 6.22 -9.70 -2.91
CA ASN A 108 6.92 -10.36 -1.82
C ASN A 108 7.22 -9.35 -0.71
N GLN A 109 6.29 -9.19 0.23
CA GLN A 109 6.36 -8.16 1.26
C GLN A 109 7.19 -8.63 2.47
N LEU A 110 8.51 -8.77 2.28
CA LEU A 110 9.45 -9.11 3.35
C LEU A 110 9.65 -7.94 4.33
N TYR A 111 10.00 -8.29 5.57
CA TYR A 111 10.17 -7.35 6.67
C TYR A 111 11.37 -7.73 7.54
N PRO A 112 12.28 -6.78 7.85
CA PRO A 112 12.37 -5.42 7.29
C PRO A 112 12.69 -5.40 5.78
N LEU A 113 12.59 -4.23 5.15
CA LEU A 113 12.65 -4.06 3.69
C LEU A 113 13.98 -4.54 3.10
N GLU A 114 15.10 -4.42 3.81
CA GLU A 114 16.41 -4.87 3.33
C GLU A 114 16.53 -6.39 3.18
N ARG A 115 15.50 -7.15 3.54
CA ARG A 115 15.41 -8.59 3.24
C ARG A 115 14.77 -8.86 1.88
N ALA A 116 14.03 -7.88 1.33
CA ALA A 116 13.48 -7.95 -0.01
C ALA A 116 14.56 -7.73 -1.06
N SER A 117 14.27 -8.17 -2.28
CA SER A 117 15.01 -7.72 -3.46
C SER A 117 14.03 -7.38 -4.58
N MET A 118 14.35 -6.32 -5.28
CA MET A 118 13.59 -5.73 -6.37
C MET A 118 14.61 -5.21 -7.37
N TRP A 119 14.49 -5.65 -8.63
CA TRP A 119 15.33 -5.10 -9.68
C TRP A 119 15.07 -3.62 -9.90
N GLU A 120 16.12 -2.96 -10.35
CA GLU A 120 16.04 -1.62 -10.88
C GLU A 120 15.12 -1.58 -12.10
N ALA A 121 13.98 -0.93 -11.95
CA ALA A 121 13.03 -0.69 -13.03
C ALA A 121 12.27 0.61 -12.77
N PRO A 122 11.51 1.13 -13.76
CA PRO A 122 10.61 2.26 -13.55
C PRO A 122 9.69 2.02 -12.35
N PHE A 123 9.69 2.96 -11.41
CA PHE A 123 8.93 2.89 -10.17
C PHE A 123 7.50 3.36 -10.43
N LEU A 124 6.66 2.43 -10.86
CA LEU A 124 5.26 2.66 -11.18
C LEU A 124 4.35 1.88 -10.23
N THR A 125 3.07 2.25 -10.16
CA THR A 125 2.03 1.35 -9.65
C THR A 125 1.78 0.24 -10.66
N TRP A 126 1.61 -0.99 -10.18
CA TRP A 126 1.45 -2.17 -11.03
C TRP A 126 0.40 -3.14 -10.50
N ASP A 127 -0.38 -3.70 -11.41
CA ASP A 127 -1.05 -4.97 -11.17
C ASP A 127 -0.03 -6.09 -11.38
N ASN A 128 0.64 -6.49 -10.29
CA ASN A 128 1.74 -7.48 -10.29
C ASN A 128 2.94 -7.07 -11.17
N GLY A 129 3.76 -6.15 -10.69
CA GLY A 129 4.88 -5.62 -11.45
C GLY A 129 5.98 -6.66 -11.75
N PRO A 130 6.68 -6.54 -12.88
CA PRO A 130 7.79 -7.43 -13.27
C PRO A 130 8.92 -7.54 -12.25
N ASN A 131 9.09 -6.48 -11.47
CA ASN A 131 10.11 -6.34 -10.44
C ASN A 131 9.56 -6.57 -9.02
N GLY A 132 8.29 -6.96 -8.89
CA GLY A 132 7.63 -7.20 -7.60
C GLY A 132 6.89 -5.98 -7.04
N LEU A 133 6.77 -4.87 -7.77
CA LEU A 133 5.95 -3.72 -7.37
C LEU A 133 4.45 -4.07 -7.37
N GLY A 134 3.73 -3.59 -6.37
CA GLY A 134 2.27 -3.64 -6.30
C GLY A 134 1.58 -2.35 -6.78
N ASN A 135 0.28 -2.33 -6.53
CA ASN A 135 -0.73 -1.31 -6.86
C ASN A 135 -0.62 0.00 -6.07
N ILE A 136 -0.13 -0.01 -4.83
CA ILE A 136 0.01 1.19 -4.00
C ILE A 136 1.48 1.49 -3.76
N GLN A 137 1.97 2.62 -4.28
CA GLN A 137 3.37 3.03 -4.19
C GLN A 137 3.54 4.44 -3.65
N THR A 138 4.61 4.66 -2.89
CA THR A 138 5.08 5.97 -2.44
C THR A 138 6.59 5.90 -2.31
N PRO A 139 7.38 6.68 -3.08
CA PRO A 139 8.84 6.56 -3.11
C PRO A 139 9.46 7.19 -1.85
N ALA A 140 9.21 6.54 -0.71
CA ALA A 140 9.58 7.00 0.61
C ALA A 140 10.06 5.85 1.49
N TRP A 141 11.16 6.05 2.22
CA TRP A 141 11.79 5.01 3.04
C TRP A 141 12.14 5.56 4.41
N ILE A 142 12.13 4.70 5.42
CA ILE A 142 12.45 5.04 6.82
C ILE A 142 13.53 4.08 7.31
N THR A 143 14.48 4.57 8.09
CA THR A 143 15.54 3.77 8.71
C THR A 143 15.39 3.71 10.23
N ALA A 144 15.87 2.62 10.83
CA ALA A 144 15.93 2.45 12.28
C ALA A 144 16.79 3.54 12.98
N THR A 145 17.77 4.12 12.26
CA THR A 145 18.64 5.18 12.79
C THR A 145 17.95 6.55 12.91
N GLY A 146 16.72 6.69 12.41
CA GLY A 146 15.94 7.93 12.47
C GLY A 146 16.15 8.84 11.28
N THR A 147 16.29 8.27 10.08
CA THR A 147 16.19 9.01 8.82
C THR A 147 14.98 8.58 8.02
N ALA A 148 14.42 9.50 7.23
CA ALA A 148 13.44 9.16 6.21
C ALA A 148 13.79 9.83 4.88
N ILE A 149 13.67 9.11 3.77
CA ILE A 149 13.91 9.59 2.42
C ILE A 149 12.56 9.74 1.73
N LEU A 150 12.33 10.83 1.01
CA LEU A 150 11.17 11.04 0.16
C LEU A 150 11.63 11.57 -1.20
N VAL A 151 11.32 10.86 -2.29
CA VAL A 151 11.59 11.35 -3.65
C VAL A 151 10.44 12.22 -4.10
N ASP A 152 10.73 13.48 -4.40
CA ASP A 152 9.73 14.48 -4.82
C ASP A 152 9.48 14.48 -6.34
N THR A 153 10.04 13.50 -7.05
CA THR A 153 10.03 13.43 -8.51
C THR A 153 9.04 12.36 -8.96
N PRO A 154 7.74 12.68 -9.15
CA PRO A 154 6.76 11.70 -9.57
C PRO A 154 6.82 11.52 -11.09
N ARG A 155 7.86 10.85 -11.58
CA ARG A 155 8.12 10.67 -13.02
C ARG A 155 8.26 9.21 -13.38
N ASP A 156 7.87 8.90 -14.60
CA ASP A 156 8.07 7.58 -15.22
C ASP A 156 9.56 7.22 -15.37
N SER A 157 10.44 8.23 -15.36
CA SER A 157 11.88 8.07 -15.44
C SER A 157 12.53 7.69 -14.11
N LEU A 158 11.80 7.75 -13.00
CA LEU A 158 12.32 7.32 -11.70
C LEU A 158 12.49 5.80 -11.72
N ILE A 159 13.74 5.36 -11.56
CA ILE A 159 14.12 3.97 -11.45
C ILE A 159 14.44 3.69 -9.98
N VAL A 160 13.86 2.63 -9.43
CA VAL A 160 14.12 2.17 -8.06
C VAL A 160 14.52 0.71 -8.09
N GLY A 161 15.52 0.34 -7.31
CA GLY A 161 15.86 -1.05 -7.00
C GLY A 161 16.17 -1.22 -5.51
N VAL A 162 15.90 -2.40 -4.97
CA VAL A 162 16.20 -2.75 -3.57
C VAL A 162 17.00 -4.04 -3.61
N ASN A 163 18.22 -4.07 -3.06
CA ASN A 163 19.10 -5.24 -3.13
C ASN A 163 19.20 -5.86 -4.53
N ALA A 164 19.15 -5.05 -5.59
CA ALA A 164 19.20 -5.54 -6.96
C ALA A 164 20.58 -6.18 -7.23
N SER A 165 20.61 -7.38 -7.80
CA SER A 165 21.87 -8.01 -8.22
C SER A 165 22.38 -7.37 -9.50
N ALA A 166 23.67 -6.99 -9.52
CA ALA A 166 24.32 -6.45 -10.71
C ALA A 166 24.47 -7.48 -11.85
N GLU A 167 24.37 -8.78 -11.53
CA GLU A 167 24.55 -9.88 -12.49
C GLU A 167 23.22 -10.42 -13.03
N ALA A 168 22.10 -10.13 -12.36
CA ALA A 168 20.78 -10.64 -12.74
C ALA A 168 20.08 -9.70 -13.73
N LYS A 169 19.67 -10.22 -14.88
CA LYS A 169 18.80 -9.50 -15.82
C LYS A 169 17.33 -9.70 -15.42
N MET A 170 16.57 -8.63 -15.42
CA MET A 170 15.12 -8.70 -15.24
C MET A 170 14.52 -9.61 -16.34
N PRO A 171 13.65 -10.57 -16.01
CA PRO A 171 12.97 -11.37 -17.01
C PRO A 171 12.11 -10.48 -17.91
N VAL A 172 11.93 -10.90 -19.17
CA VAL A 172 10.97 -10.25 -20.06
C VAL A 172 9.57 -10.50 -19.50
N TRP A 173 8.92 -9.45 -19.05
CA TRP A 173 7.57 -9.52 -18.51
C TRP A 173 6.54 -9.21 -19.57
N ASP A 174 5.52 -10.04 -19.64
CA ASP A 174 4.41 -9.90 -20.55
C ASP A 174 3.12 -9.58 -19.77
N LEU A 175 2.51 -8.45 -20.11
CA LEU A 175 1.22 -7.98 -19.61
C LEU A 175 0.05 -8.91 -20.02
N SER A 176 0.27 -9.85 -20.96
CA SER A 176 -0.76 -10.79 -21.43
C SER A 176 -1.21 -11.85 -20.42
N GLY A 177 -0.67 -11.81 -19.21
CA GLY A 177 -1.23 -12.53 -18.07
C GLY A 177 -1.17 -14.04 -18.22
N GLN A 178 0.03 -14.63 -18.08
CA GLN A 178 0.13 -16.07 -17.90
C GLN A 178 1.46 -16.59 -17.35
N SER A 179 2.21 -15.80 -16.57
CA SER A 179 3.27 -16.40 -15.75
C SER A 179 2.68 -16.88 -14.42
N PRO A 180 2.63 -18.21 -14.16
CA PRO A 180 2.27 -18.76 -12.87
C PRO A 180 3.01 -18.06 -11.74
N ALA A 181 2.37 -17.89 -10.58
CA ALA A 181 2.99 -17.32 -9.38
C ALA A 181 4.38 -17.90 -9.06
N HIS A 182 4.59 -19.19 -9.35
CA HIS A 182 5.85 -19.90 -9.13
C HIS A 182 6.92 -19.72 -10.24
N LEU A 183 6.57 -19.16 -11.41
CA LEU A 183 7.53 -18.73 -12.44
C LEU A 183 7.89 -17.25 -12.31
N ARG A 184 7.25 -16.56 -11.36
CA ARG A 184 7.57 -15.18 -11.03
C ARG A 184 8.92 -15.19 -10.32
N PRO A 185 9.80 -14.27 -10.69
CA PRO A 185 11.15 -14.31 -10.21
C PRO A 185 11.24 -14.34 -8.68
N PRO A 186 12.23 -15.08 -8.18
CA PRO A 186 12.17 -15.70 -6.88
C PRO A 186 12.39 -14.68 -5.76
N ASP A 187 12.02 -15.10 -4.56
CA ASP A 187 12.68 -14.74 -3.30
C ASP A 187 14.06 -14.10 -3.54
N ALA A 188 14.25 -12.86 -3.06
CA ALA A 188 15.53 -12.16 -2.98
C ALA A 188 16.53 -12.49 -4.12
N VAL A 189 16.54 -11.70 -5.22
CA VAL A 189 17.50 -11.81 -6.34
C VAL A 189 18.89 -12.26 -5.85
N PRO A 190 19.39 -13.45 -6.24
CA PRO A 190 20.68 -13.94 -5.79
C PRO A 190 21.82 -12.96 -6.12
N GLY A 191 22.69 -12.69 -5.14
CA GLY A 191 23.76 -11.70 -5.27
C GLY A 191 23.33 -10.27 -4.93
N ALA A 192 22.56 -10.11 -3.85
CA ALA A 192 22.11 -8.80 -3.35
C ALA A 192 23.26 -7.78 -3.28
N SER A 193 23.05 -6.61 -3.87
CA SER A 193 24.00 -5.48 -3.79
C SER A 193 24.17 -4.97 -2.35
N GLY A 194 23.14 -5.09 -1.52
CA GLY A 194 23.05 -4.44 -0.24
C GLY A 194 22.60 -2.98 -0.33
N ASP A 195 22.04 -2.54 -1.47
CA ASP A 195 21.75 -1.14 -1.76
C ASP A 195 20.27 -0.89 -2.12
N LEU A 196 19.74 0.26 -1.69
CA LEU A 196 18.59 0.91 -2.31
C LEU A 196 19.12 1.83 -3.40
N THR A 197 18.69 1.65 -4.64
CA THR A 197 19.07 2.50 -5.76
C THR A 197 17.92 3.40 -6.16
N LEU A 198 18.22 4.68 -6.36
CA LEU A 198 17.34 5.69 -6.93
C LEU A 198 18.02 6.30 -8.16
N ALA A 199 17.38 6.32 -9.32
CA ALA A 199 17.97 6.92 -10.52
C ALA A 199 16.92 7.64 -11.37
N ASP A 200 17.36 8.64 -12.13
CA ASP A 200 16.61 9.23 -13.23
C ASP A 200 17.58 9.39 -14.39
N GLU A 201 17.37 8.67 -15.49
CA GLU A 201 18.29 8.65 -16.62
C GLU A 201 18.00 9.74 -17.67
N GLN A 202 17.00 10.60 -17.44
CA GLN A 202 16.50 11.53 -18.46
C GLN A 202 16.72 13.00 -18.11
N ARG A 203 16.33 13.42 -16.91
CA ARG A 203 16.21 14.84 -16.53
C ARG A 203 16.86 15.18 -15.18
N GLY A 204 17.13 14.16 -14.36
CA GLY A 204 17.60 14.32 -12.99
C GLY A 204 16.48 14.28 -11.95
N MET A 205 16.89 14.08 -10.70
CA MET A 205 16.02 13.70 -9.58
C MET A 205 16.16 14.67 -8.40
N GLY A 206 15.06 14.90 -7.69
CA GLY A 206 15.05 15.56 -6.39
C GLY A 206 14.48 14.67 -5.31
N TYR A 207 15.09 14.70 -4.13
CA TYR A 207 14.61 14.00 -2.92
C TYR A 207 14.96 14.77 -1.66
N ARG A 208 14.23 14.47 -0.59
CA ARG A 208 14.40 15.02 0.75
C ARG A 208 14.79 13.93 1.72
N ILE A 209 15.68 14.26 2.65
CA ILE A 209 16.09 13.40 3.75
C ILE A 209 15.73 14.10 5.05
N PHE A 210 14.75 13.56 5.76
CA PHE A 210 14.39 13.98 7.11
C PHE A 210 15.32 13.32 8.11
N VAL A 211 15.72 14.09 9.12
CA VAL A 211 16.57 13.62 10.23
C VAL A 211 15.81 13.82 11.53
N ALA A 212 15.74 12.77 12.34
CA ALA A 212 15.14 12.80 13.66
C ALA A 212 15.97 11.97 14.65
N GLU A 213 15.54 11.82 15.89
CA GLU A 213 16.27 11.05 16.91
C GLU A 213 16.12 9.53 16.75
N ASN A 214 14.99 9.09 16.19
CA ASN A 214 14.62 7.68 16.03
C ASN A 214 13.61 7.49 14.88
N ALA A 215 13.35 6.24 14.51
CA ALA A 215 12.47 5.88 13.41
C ALA A 215 11.03 6.43 13.55
N PRO A 216 10.35 6.36 14.72
CA PRO A 216 9.02 6.97 14.89
C PRO A 216 8.98 8.46 14.56
N GLN A 217 9.95 9.24 15.04
CA GLN A 217 9.99 10.67 14.75
C GLN A 217 10.32 10.96 13.27
N ALA A 218 11.17 10.15 12.64
CA ALA A 218 11.47 10.28 11.21
C ALA A 218 10.24 9.96 10.33
N CYS A 219 9.52 8.89 10.67
CA CYS A 219 8.26 8.52 10.04
C CYS A 219 7.21 9.61 10.21
N HIS A 220 7.07 10.18 11.42
CA HIS A 220 6.16 11.30 11.66
C HIS A 220 6.46 12.50 10.74
N LYS A 221 7.73 12.91 10.62
CA LYS A 221 8.13 13.99 9.68
C LYS A 221 7.81 13.66 8.23
N LEU A 222 8.04 12.41 7.81
CA LEU A 222 7.70 11.93 6.48
C LEU A 222 6.19 12.03 6.22
N ILE A 223 5.36 11.53 7.13
CA ILE A 223 3.90 11.55 6.99
C ILE A 223 3.38 13.00 6.98
N MET A 224 3.93 13.89 7.79
CA MET A 224 3.60 15.32 7.71
C MET A 224 3.89 15.92 6.32
N ALA A 225 4.99 15.50 5.67
CA ALA A 225 5.33 15.97 4.34
C ALA A 225 4.44 15.36 3.22
N LEU A 226 3.94 14.15 3.44
CA LEU A 226 3.01 13.45 2.54
C LEU A 226 1.56 13.96 2.68
N GLY A 227 1.20 14.50 3.84
CA GLY A 227 -0.15 14.92 4.15
C GLY A 227 -1.01 13.80 4.72
N GLN A 228 -2.23 14.17 5.13
CA GLN A 228 -3.20 13.29 5.78
C GLN A 228 -4.60 13.54 5.19
N PRO A 229 -5.50 12.56 5.28
CA PRO A 229 -6.87 12.76 4.85
C PRO A 229 -7.59 13.83 5.67
N GLU A 230 -8.54 14.54 5.07
CA GLU A 230 -9.25 15.62 5.79
C GLU A 230 -10.34 15.09 6.73
N SER A 231 -10.90 13.92 6.42
CA SER A 231 -11.96 13.26 7.19
C SER A 231 -11.74 11.75 7.27
N LEU A 232 -12.55 11.06 8.08
CA LEU A 232 -12.67 9.61 8.03
C LEU A 232 -13.49 9.18 6.80
N PRO A 233 -13.30 7.94 6.29
CA PRO A 233 -14.24 7.33 5.35
C PRO A 233 -15.58 7.07 6.05
N PRO A 234 -16.64 6.71 5.30
CA PRO A 234 -17.92 6.32 5.89
C PRO A 234 -17.74 5.29 7.02
N ASP A 235 -18.33 5.59 8.17
CA ASP A 235 -18.10 4.87 9.42
C ASP A 235 -18.45 3.37 9.35
N GLN A 236 -19.40 3.00 8.48
CA GLN A 236 -19.79 1.62 8.24
C GLN A 236 -18.61 0.73 7.85
N PHE A 237 -17.64 1.22 7.08
CA PHE A 237 -16.43 0.47 6.70
C PHE A 237 -15.52 0.15 7.89
N ILE A 238 -15.54 1.02 8.92
CA ILE A 238 -14.74 0.85 10.13
C ILE A 238 -15.53 0.03 11.14
N ARG A 239 -16.87 0.12 11.15
CA ARG A 239 -17.74 -0.48 12.17
C ARG A 239 -18.16 -1.91 11.85
N LEU A 240 -18.42 -2.21 10.58
CA LEU A 240 -19.02 -3.47 10.14
C LEU A 240 -18.16 -4.15 9.07
N PRO A 241 -18.23 -5.50 8.96
CA PRO A 241 -17.53 -6.23 7.91
C PRO A 241 -17.99 -5.84 6.51
N ILE A 242 -17.11 -6.04 5.55
CA ILE A 242 -17.41 -5.99 4.12
C ILE A 242 -17.54 -7.43 3.63
N TRP A 243 -18.50 -7.67 2.74
CA TRP A 243 -18.74 -8.95 2.11
C TRP A 243 -18.67 -8.75 0.60
N THR A 244 -18.00 -9.64 -0.11
CA THR A 244 -17.88 -9.54 -1.56
C THR A 244 -18.13 -10.87 -2.24
N THR A 245 -18.77 -10.84 -3.41
CA THR A 245 -19.10 -12.06 -4.17
C THR A 245 -17.90 -12.69 -4.89
N TRP A 246 -16.73 -12.04 -4.88
CA TRP A 246 -15.61 -12.40 -5.75
C TRP A 246 -15.03 -13.81 -5.56
N ALA A 247 -14.33 -14.10 -4.46
CA ALA A 247 -13.59 -15.35 -4.31
C ALA A 247 -14.50 -16.58 -4.35
N ARG A 248 -15.69 -16.48 -3.76
CA ARG A 248 -16.66 -17.60 -3.67
C ARG A 248 -17.39 -17.88 -4.98
N TYR A 249 -17.82 -16.84 -5.71
CA TYR A 249 -18.67 -17.02 -6.90
C TYR A 249 -17.96 -16.71 -8.21
N LYS A 250 -16.83 -15.99 -8.17
CA LYS A 250 -16.14 -15.45 -9.34
C LYS A 250 -17.14 -14.69 -10.22
N VAL A 251 -17.26 -15.11 -11.47
CA VAL A 251 -18.18 -14.54 -12.44
C VAL A 251 -19.60 -15.07 -12.30
N ASP A 252 -19.84 -16.15 -11.54
CA ASP A 252 -21.13 -16.85 -11.48
C ASP A 252 -22.07 -16.24 -10.42
N ILE A 253 -22.47 -14.99 -10.67
CA ILE A 253 -23.36 -14.20 -9.80
C ILE A 253 -24.68 -13.85 -10.50
N ASN A 254 -25.76 -13.73 -9.75
CA ASN A 254 -27.03 -13.20 -10.26
C ASN A 254 -27.83 -12.66 -9.07
N GLN A 255 -28.96 -12.03 -9.33
CA GLN A 255 -29.79 -11.44 -8.30
C GLN A 255 -30.18 -12.43 -7.18
N GLU A 256 -30.55 -13.65 -7.54
CA GLU A 256 -30.92 -14.68 -6.58
C GLU A 256 -29.75 -15.08 -5.68
N ARG A 257 -28.55 -15.27 -6.24
CA ARG A 257 -27.34 -15.64 -5.50
C ARG A 257 -26.88 -14.54 -4.56
N VAL A 258 -26.94 -13.28 -4.98
CA VAL A 258 -26.59 -12.14 -4.10
C VAL A 258 -27.54 -12.09 -2.90
N ILE A 259 -28.85 -12.23 -3.12
CA ILE A 259 -29.84 -12.27 -2.03
C ILE A 259 -29.63 -13.50 -1.14
N ALA A 260 -29.40 -14.67 -1.71
CA ALA A 260 -29.13 -15.89 -0.96
C ALA A 260 -27.88 -15.74 -0.08
N PHE A 261 -26.80 -15.16 -0.61
CA PHE A 261 -25.58 -14.92 0.16
C PHE A 261 -25.84 -13.99 1.35
N ALA A 262 -26.59 -12.90 1.14
CA ALA A 262 -26.98 -12.01 2.22
C ALA A 262 -27.79 -12.73 3.31
N ARG A 263 -28.74 -13.60 2.92
CA ARG A 263 -29.50 -14.42 3.88
C ARG A 263 -28.61 -15.38 4.65
N GLU A 264 -27.68 -16.07 3.98
CA GLU A 264 -26.72 -16.94 4.64
C GLU A 264 -25.88 -16.19 5.68
N ILE A 265 -25.38 -14.99 5.36
CA ILE A 265 -24.64 -14.13 6.32
C ILE A 265 -25.49 -13.88 7.57
N ARG A 266 -26.77 -13.50 7.39
CA ARG A 266 -27.69 -13.23 8.51
C ARG A 266 -28.04 -14.48 9.30
N ASP A 267 -28.31 -15.60 8.63
CA ASP A 267 -28.68 -16.88 9.24
C ASP A 267 -27.53 -17.46 10.07
N GLN A 268 -26.28 -17.21 9.66
CA GLN A 268 -25.09 -17.57 10.41
C GLN A 268 -24.78 -16.59 11.57
N GLY A 269 -25.61 -15.57 11.76
CA GLY A 269 -25.51 -14.63 12.88
C GLY A 269 -24.39 -13.60 12.75
N TYR A 270 -23.84 -13.40 11.56
CA TYR A 270 -22.86 -12.34 11.33
C TYR A 270 -23.54 -10.96 11.31
N PRO A 271 -22.83 -9.89 11.66
CA PRO A 271 -23.30 -8.53 11.40
C PRO A 271 -23.49 -8.30 9.88
N GLY A 272 -24.38 -7.36 9.53
CA GLY A 272 -24.46 -6.82 8.17
C GLY A 272 -23.22 -5.99 7.85
N GLY A 273 -23.36 -4.97 7.00
CA GLY A 273 -22.25 -4.11 6.60
C GLY A 273 -22.32 -3.75 5.14
N THR A 274 -21.23 -3.88 4.40
CA THR A 274 -21.21 -3.66 2.95
C THR A 274 -21.32 -4.98 2.22
N LEU A 275 -22.14 -5.05 1.17
CA LEU A 275 -22.17 -6.18 0.24
C LEU A 275 -21.78 -5.70 -1.16
N GLU A 276 -20.57 -6.07 -1.57
CA GLU A 276 -19.99 -5.82 -2.88
C GLU A 276 -20.42 -6.90 -3.88
N ILE A 277 -21.00 -6.46 -4.99
CA ILE A 277 -21.29 -7.29 -6.14
C ILE A 277 -20.13 -7.13 -7.13
N ASP A 278 -19.33 -8.18 -7.24
CA ASP A 278 -18.14 -8.23 -8.08
C ASP A 278 -18.47 -8.69 -9.52
N ASP A 279 -17.46 -9.09 -10.29
CA ASP A 279 -17.47 -9.25 -11.75
C ASP A 279 -18.74 -9.90 -12.35
N LYS A 280 -19.06 -9.45 -13.57
CA LYS A 280 -20.18 -9.84 -14.43
C LYS A 280 -21.56 -9.38 -13.99
N TRP A 281 -21.66 -8.35 -13.15
CA TRP A 281 -22.95 -7.65 -13.01
C TRP A 281 -23.34 -6.87 -14.29
N GLN A 282 -22.35 -6.48 -15.11
CA GLN A 282 -22.53 -5.84 -16.43
C GLN A 282 -22.64 -6.88 -17.55
N GLN A 283 -23.32 -6.53 -18.65
CA GLN A 283 -23.29 -7.31 -19.89
C GLN A 283 -21.96 -7.11 -20.64
N HIS A 284 -21.56 -5.85 -20.83
CA HIS A 284 -20.24 -5.46 -21.36
C HIS A 284 -19.51 -4.58 -20.33
N TYR A 285 -18.20 -4.79 -20.14
CA TYR A 285 -17.43 -3.90 -19.27
C TYR A 285 -17.47 -2.47 -19.79
N GLY A 286 -17.86 -1.53 -18.93
CA GLY A 286 -18.13 -0.13 -19.30
C GLY A 286 -19.63 0.21 -19.34
N ASP A 287 -20.51 -0.78 -19.29
CA ASP A 287 -21.95 -0.55 -19.13
C ASP A 287 -22.27 0.02 -17.75
N THR A 288 -23.19 0.97 -17.68
CA THR A 288 -23.67 1.54 -16.42
C THR A 288 -25.10 1.10 -16.10
N THR A 289 -25.41 -0.16 -16.44
CA THR A 289 -26.66 -0.85 -16.16
C THR A 289 -26.35 -2.32 -15.86
N LEU A 290 -27.07 -2.93 -14.91
CA LEU A 290 -26.91 -4.36 -14.63
C LEU A 290 -27.49 -5.20 -15.78
N ASP A 291 -26.87 -6.34 -16.09
CA ASP A 291 -27.35 -7.29 -17.09
C ASP A 291 -28.77 -7.75 -16.71
N PRO A 292 -29.81 -7.43 -17.50
CA PRO A 292 -31.20 -7.73 -17.16
C PRO A 292 -31.50 -9.23 -17.13
N THR A 293 -30.66 -10.05 -17.76
CA THR A 293 -30.78 -11.53 -17.71
C THR A 293 -30.37 -12.07 -16.35
N ARG A 294 -29.37 -11.46 -15.72
CA ARG A 294 -28.81 -11.89 -14.42
C ARG A 294 -29.45 -11.15 -13.25
N PHE A 295 -29.83 -9.90 -13.49
CA PHE A 295 -30.41 -8.99 -12.51
C PHE A 295 -31.71 -8.39 -13.09
N PRO A 296 -32.81 -9.17 -13.08
CA PRO A 296 -34.08 -8.73 -13.67
C PRO A 296 -34.75 -7.56 -12.94
N ASP A 297 -34.51 -7.39 -11.63
CA ASP A 297 -34.98 -6.23 -10.85
C ASP A 297 -33.93 -5.83 -9.79
N PRO A 298 -32.85 -5.16 -10.21
CA PRO A 298 -31.73 -4.85 -9.33
C PRO A 298 -32.12 -3.85 -8.24
N ALA A 299 -33.08 -2.96 -8.49
CA ALA A 299 -33.57 -2.02 -7.49
C ALA A 299 -34.36 -2.74 -6.39
N ALA A 300 -35.16 -3.76 -6.72
CA ALA A 300 -35.80 -4.60 -5.70
C ALA A 300 -34.79 -5.42 -4.91
N MET A 301 -33.77 -5.97 -5.57
CA MET A 301 -32.67 -6.66 -4.91
C MET A 301 -32.01 -5.76 -3.86
N VAL A 302 -31.60 -4.55 -4.22
CA VAL A 302 -30.95 -3.62 -3.28
C VAL A 302 -31.87 -3.28 -2.10
N ARG A 303 -33.15 -2.97 -2.34
CA ARG A 303 -34.10 -2.72 -1.23
C ARG A 303 -34.21 -3.90 -0.27
N GLU A 304 -34.18 -5.13 -0.78
CA GLU A 304 -34.20 -6.33 0.04
C GLU A 304 -32.90 -6.50 0.85
N LEU A 305 -31.74 -6.24 0.23
CA LEU A 305 -30.43 -6.28 0.90
C LEU A 305 -30.30 -5.20 1.98
N GLU A 306 -30.78 -3.99 1.72
CA GLU A 306 -30.83 -2.90 2.70
C GLU A 306 -31.71 -3.25 3.89
N ALA A 307 -32.86 -3.90 3.66
CA ALA A 307 -33.72 -4.39 4.74
C ALA A 307 -33.04 -5.47 5.61
N MET A 308 -32.04 -6.16 5.08
CA MET A 308 -31.17 -7.10 5.82
C MET A 308 -29.96 -6.42 6.49
N GLY A 309 -29.77 -5.11 6.31
CA GLY A 309 -28.69 -4.34 6.91
C GLY A 309 -27.42 -4.25 6.05
N PHE A 310 -27.53 -4.41 4.74
CA PHE A 310 -26.41 -4.25 3.81
C PHE A 310 -26.49 -2.96 3.01
N ALA A 311 -25.38 -2.20 2.99
CA ALA A 311 -25.13 -1.21 1.97
C ALA A 311 -24.54 -1.90 0.74
N VAL A 312 -25.09 -1.66 -0.45
CA VAL A 312 -24.68 -2.38 -1.66
C VAL A 312 -23.75 -1.53 -2.52
N THR A 313 -22.65 -2.11 -2.96
CA THR A 313 -21.72 -1.51 -3.92
C THR A 313 -21.50 -2.45 -5.09
N VAL A 314 -21.07 -1.92 -6.24
CA VAL A 314 -20.70 -2.72 -7.41
C VAL A 314 -19.28 -2.41 -7.85
N TRP A 315 -18.61 -3.41 -8.41
CA TRP A 315 -17.25 -3.30 -8.95
C TRP A 315 -17.21 -2.49 -10.25
N ILE A 316 -16.24 -1.58 -10.38
CA ILE A 316 -16.05 -0.68 -11.52
C ILE A 316 -14.56 -0.61 -11.87
N THR A 317 -14.25 -0.53 -13.16
CA THR A 317 -12.90 -0.31 -13.70
C THR A 317 -12.86 0.92 -14.61
N PRO A 318 -11.68 1.44 -14.96
CA PRO A 318 -11.53 2.51 -15.94
C PRO A 318 -11.56 2.00 -17.41
N PHE A 319 -11.98 0.75 -17.64
CA PHE A 319 -11.97 0.13 -18.96
C PHE A 319 -13.36 0.12 -19.61
N LEU A 320 -13.41 0.51 -20.88
CA LEU A 320 -14.61 0.54 -21.71
C LEU A 320 -14.43 -0.45 -22.86
N SER A 321 -15.22 -1.52 -22.86
CA SER A 321 -15.13 -2.62 -23.84
C SER A 321 -16.05 -2.42 -25.03
N GLU A 322 -15.64 -3.01 -26.15
CA GLU A 322 -16.48 -3.11 -27.34
C GLU A 322 -17.86 -3.72 -27.02
N GLY A 323 -18.89 -3.20 -27.69
CA GLY A 323 -20.29 -3.60 -27.50
C GLY A 323 -21.06 -2.78 -26.45
N SER A 324 -20.37 -2.08 -25.54
CA SER A 324 -21.02 -1.13 -24.65
C SER A 324 -21.42 0.15 -25.38
N THR A 325 -22.63 0.65 -25.16
CA THR A 325 -23.07 1.94 -25.71
C THR A 325 -22.24 3.11 -25.17
N ASN A 326 -21.72 2.98 -23.95
CA ASN A 326 -20.86 4.00 -23.35
C ASN A 326 -19.49 4.06 -24.06
N THR A 327 -18.98 2.92 -24.52
CA THR A 327 -17.73 2.86 -25.30
C THR A 327 -17.89 3.61 -26.63
N GLU A 328 -18.98 3.37 -27.35
CA GLU A 328 -19.24 4.06 -28.63
C GLU A 328 -19.36 5.58 -28.43
N GLU A 329 -20.12 6.02 -27.41
CA GLU A 329 -20.21 7.45 -27.07
C GLU A 329 -18.82 8.04 -26.70
N ALA A 330 -18.01 7.31 -25.93
CA ALA A 330 -16.69 7.75 -25.54
C ALA A 330 -15.71 7.87 -26.73
N LYS A 331 -15.82 6.97 -27.73
CA LYS A 331 -15.06 7.05 -28.98
C LYS A 331 -15.45 8.30 -29.78
N GLU A 332 -16.74 8.55 -29.96
CA GLU A 332 -17.26 9.71 -30.71
C GLU A 332 -16.84 11.05 -30.08
N ARG A 333 -16.76 11.09 -28.75
CA ARG A 333 -16.46 12.31 -27.99
C ARG A 333 -14.97 12.50 -27.65
N GLY A 334 -14.12 11.53 -27.99
CA GLY A 334 -12.68 11.59 -27.68
C GLY A 334 -12.37 11.51 -26.19
N PHE A 335 -13.10 10.66 -25.46
CA PHE A 335 -12.98 10.45 -24.01
C PHE A 335 -12.07 9.29 -23.61
N LEU A 336 -11.47 8.63 -24.58
CA LEU A 336 -10.57 7.50 -24.39
C LEU A 336 -9.13 7.94 -24.64
N VAL A 337 -8.18 7.30 -23.96
CA VAL A 337 -6.75 7.43 -24.28
C VAL A 337 -6.52 7.04 -25.74
N ARG A 338 -5.69 7.81 -26.44
CA ARG A 338 -5.45 7.63 -27.88
C ARG A 338 -4.04 7.13 -28.16
N ASN A 339 -3.83 6.51 -29.32
CA ASN A 339 -2.51 6.28 -29.87
C ASN A 339 -1.97 7.55 -30.57
N GLN A 340 -0.75 7.47 -31.11
CA GLN A 340 -0.09 8.58 -31.80
C GLN A 340 -0.82 8.99 -33.08
N GLU A 341 -1.61 8.10 -33.68
CA GLU A 341 -2.45 8.37 -34.85
C GLU A 341 -3.79 9.03 -34.49
N GLY A 342 -4.08 9.21 -33.20
CA GLY A 342 -5.31 9.84 -32.70
C GLY A 342 -6.52 8.92 -32.58
N ALA A 343 -6.36 7.62 -32.83
CA ALA A 343 -7.41 6.62 -32.62
C ALA A 343 -7.44 6.13 -31.15
N PRO A 344 -8.58 5.67 -30.62
CA PRO A 344 -8.65 5.04 -29.30
C PRO A 344 -7.62 3.90 -29.15
N TYR A 345 -6.83 3.93 -28.08
CA TYR A 345 -5.73 3.00 -27.85
C TYR A 345 -6.28 1.67 -27.28
N PRO A 346 -6.05 0.51 -27.94
CA PRO A 346 -6.42 -0.79 -27.38
C PRO A 346 -5.50 -1.17 -26.20
N VAL A 347 -6.08 -1.32 -25.02
CA VAL A 347 -5.38 -1.69 -23.78
C VAL A 347 -5.72 -3.12 -23.40
N LEU A 348 -4.67 -3.92 -23.18
CA LEU A 348 -4.78 -5.27 -22.66
C LEU A 348 -4.87 -5.25 -21.13
N TRP A 349 -5.89 -5.91 -20.58
CA TRP A 349 -6.09 -6.12 -19.15
C TRP A 349 -6.62 -7.54 -18.90
N TRP A 350 -6.85 -7.94 -17.65
CA TRP A 350 -7.14 -9.34 -17.30
C TRP A 350 -8.45 -9.89 -17.88
N GLN A 351 -9.31 -9.04 -18.46
CA GLN A 351 -10.54 -9.45 -19.16
C GLN A 351 -10.46 -9.35 -20.69
N GLY A 352 -9.27 -9.09 -21.25
CA GLY A 352 -9.03 -8.98 -22.68
C GLY A 352 -8.65 -7.57 -23.12
N ILE A 353 -9.07 -7.18 -24.33
CA ILE A 353 -8.75 -5.87 -24.92
C ILE A 353 -9.94 -4.93 -24.76
N SER A 354 -9.69 -3.74 -24.21
CA SER A 354 -10.65 -2.66 -24.05
C SER A 354 -10.00 -1.31 -24.32
N TYR A 355 -10.70 -0.21 -24.06
CA TYR A 355 -10.16 1.15 -24.11
C TYR A 355 -10.09 1.74 -22.71
N LEU A 356 -9.07 2.56 -22.45
CA LEU A 356 -8.90 3.22 -21.17
C LEU A 356 -9.58 4.60 -21.17
N LEU A 357 -10.40 4.88 -20.17
CA LEU A 357 -10.99 6.20 -19.94
C LEU A 357 -9.90 7.25 -19.71
N ASP A 358 -9.97 8.37 -20.42
CA ASP A 358 -9.02 9.47 -20.24
C ASP A 358 -9.43 10.38 -19.08
N LEU A 359 -8.97 10.04 -17.88
CA LEU A 359 -9.17 10.83 -16.65
C LEU A 359 -8.45 12.18 -16.63
N THR A 360 -7.74 12.55 -17.70
CA THR A 360 -7.18 13.89 -17.88
C THR A 360 -8.10 14.81 -18.68
N ASN A 361 -9.12 14.25 -19.35
CA ASN A 361 -10.13 15.04 -20.03
C ASN A 361 -11.25 15.41 -19.03
N PRO A 362 -11.41 16.71 -18.67
CA PRO A 362 -12.42 17.10 -17.68
C PRO A 362 -13.85 16.80 -18.13
N GLU A 363 -14.14 16.81 -19.43
CA GLU A 363 -15.46 16.43 -19.94
C GLU A 363 -15.71 14.93 -19.81
N ALA A 364 -14.69 14.10 -20.03
CA ALA A 364 -14.78 12.65 -19.85
C ALA A 364 -15.03 12.29 -18.37
N VAL A 365 -14.34 12.98 -17.45
CA VAL A 365 -14.50 12.81 -16.01
C VAL A 365 -15.94 13.11 -15.57
N VAL A 366 -16.48 14.28 -15.95
CA VAL A 366 -17.85 14.66 -15.61
C VAL A 366 -18.86 13.69 -16.23
N TRP A 367 -18.67 13.35 -17.50
CA TRP A 367 -19.53 12.39 -18.20
C TRP A 367 -19.57 11.03 -17.50
N TRP A 368 -18.41 10.48 -17.13
CA TRP A 368 -18.35 9.19 -16.46
C TRP A 368 -18.95 9.24 -15.06
N ALA A 369 -18.67 10.31 -14.30
CA ALA A 369 -19.29 10.53 -13.00
C ALA A 369 -20.83 10.57 -13.10
N ASP A 370 -21.39 11.27 -14.09
CA ASP A 370 -22.83 11.37 -14.28
C ASP A 370 -23.46 10.02 -14.67
N LYS A 371 -22.78 9.20 -15.50
CA LYS A 371 -23.21 7.84 -15.82
C LYS A 371 -23.26 6.95 -14.57
N LEU A 372 -22.23 7.02 -13.73
CA LEU A 372 -22.19 6.24 -12.48
C LEU A 372 -23.18 6.75 -11.43
N LYS A 373 -23.42 8.07 -11.32
CA LYS A 373 -24.49 8.63 -10.48
C LYS A 373 -25.87 8.13 -10.92
N ALA A 374 -26.14 8.12 -12.23
CA ALA A 374 -27.40 7.60 -12.75
C ALA A 374 -27.59 6.10 -12.44
N LEU A 375 -26.52 5.30 -12.55
CA LEU A 375 -26.52 3.90 -12.10
C LEU A 375 -26.81 3.81 -10.59
N GLN A 376 -26.11 4.61 -9.79
CA GLN A 376 -26.26 4.65 -8.34
C GLN A 376 -27.70 4.96 -7.93
N GLU A 377 -28.29 6.00 -8.52
CA GLU A 377 -29.66 6.45 -8.24
C GLU A 377 -30.72 5.45 -8.72
N SER A 378 -30.56 4.90 -9.93
CA SER A 378 -31.56 4.00 -10.53
C SER A 378 -31.65 2.64 -9.83
N VAL A 379 -30.54 2.15 -9.29
CA VAL A 379 -30.46 0.85 -8.61
C VAL A 379 -30.54 0.99 -7.08
N GLY A 380 -30.18 2.16 -6.53
CA GLY A 380 -30.12 2.41 -5.09
C GLY A 380 -28.77 2.06 -4.46
N LEU A 381 -27.69 2.02 -5.24
CA LEU A 381 -26.37 1.65 -4.73
C LEU A 381 -25.83 2.69 -3.74
N ARG A 382 -25.09 2.23 -2.73
CA ARG A 382 -24.44 3.11 -1.76
C ARG A 382 -23.16 3.74 -2.31
N GLY A 383 -22.45 3.03 -3.19
CA GLY A 383 -21.23 3.47 -3.84
C GLY A 383 -20.58 2.35 -4.65
N PHE A 384 -19.24 2.33 -4.74
CA PHE A 384 -18.53 1.50 -5.71
C PHE A 384 -17.25 0.88 -5.15
N LYS A 385 -16.83 -0.23 -5.76
CA LYS A 385 -15.48 -0.80 -5.63
C LYS A 385 -14.70 -0.44 -6.88
N PHE A 386 -13.72 0.45 -6.77
CA PHE A 386 -12.88 0.89 -7.89
C PHE A 386 -11.65 0.01 -8.01
N ASP A 387 -11.61 -0.80 -9.05
CA ASP A 387 -10.52 -1.73 -9.33
C ASP A 387 -9.68 -1.25 -10.51
N ALA A 388 -8.51 -1.85 -10.68
CA ALA A 388 -7.49 -1.39 -11.61
C ALA A 388 -6.99 0.04 -11.31
N GLY A 389 -6.57 0.77 -12.35
CA GLY A 389 -6.10 2.15 -12.29
C GLY A 389 -4.58 2.29 -12.11
N GLU A 390 -3.86 1.18 -12.09
CA GLU A 390 -2.41 1.15 -12.04
C GLU A 390 -1.79 1.76 -13.31
N ALA A 391 -0.63 2.38 -13.14
CA ALA A 391 0.10 3.11 -14.17
C ALA A 391 0.53 2.22 -15.33
N ASN A 392 0.66 0.90 -15.10
CA ASN A 392 0.97 -0.06 -16.17
C ASN A 392 -0.15 -0.21 -17.21
N TYR A 393 -1.39 0.19 -16.90
CA TYR A 393 -2.48 0.18 -17.88
C TYR A 393 -2.48 1.36 -18.83
N LEU A 394 -1.82 2.47 -18.47
CA LEU A 394 -1.61 3.58 -19.39
C LEU A 394 -0.41 3.26 -20.31
N PRO A 395 -0.63 3.04 -21.62
CA PRO A 395 0.47 2.71 -22.52
C PRO A 395 1.55 3.78 -22.53
N ALA A 396 2.83 3.37 -22.63
CA ALA A 396 3.96 4.30 -22.57
C ALA A 396 3.96 5.34 -23.70
N ASP A 397 3.35 5.00 -24.84
CA ASP A 397 3.15 5.86 -26.00
C ASP A 397 1.68 6.35 -26.14
N GLY A 398 0.87 6.15 -25.09
CA GLY A 398 -0.51 6.64 -25.03
C GLY A 398 -0.57 8.17 -24.95
N VAL A 399 -1.55 8.75 -25.61
CA VAL A 399 -1.81 10.19 -25.68
C VAL A 399 -3.09 10.51 -24.92
N THR A 400 -2.93 11.19 -23.80
CA THR A 400 -4.00 11.75 -22.95
C THR A 400 -4.29 13.21 -23.30
N TYR A 401 -5.45 13.73 -22.89
CA TYR A 401 -5.86 15.12 -23.08
C TYR A 401 -4.90 16.12 -22.43
N MET A 402 -4.41 15.82 -21.22
CA MET A 402 -3.28 16.52 -20.60
C MET A 402 -2.05 15.63 -20.60
N ASN A 403 -0.86 16.21 -20.84
CA ASN A 403 0.40 15.48 -20.72
C ASN A 403 0.72 15.20 -19.25
N ILE A 404 0.63 13.94 -18.84
CA ILE A 404 0.85 13.46 -17.47
C ILE A 404 1.94 12.38 -17.43
N TYR A 405 2.53 12.17 -16.26
CA TYR A 405 3.26 10.94 -15.99
C TYR A 405 2.29 9.78 -15.72
N ARG A 406 2.68 8.53 -16.02
CA ARG A 406 1.78 7.38 -15.90
C ARG A 406 1.28 7.15 -14.49
N ASN A 407 2.12 7.37 -13.48
CA ASN A 407 1.70 7.29 -12.07
C ASN A 407 0.64 8.32 -11.67
N GLU A 408 0.55 9.47 -12.35
CA GLU A 408 -0.52 10.43 -12.09
C GLU A 408 -1.89 9.88 -12.49
N PHE A 409 -1.95 8.92 -13.42
CA PHE A 409 -3.20 8.25 -13.77
C PHE A 409 -3.81 7.54 -12.56
N SER A 410 -2.98 6.87 -11.76
CA SER A 410 -3.40 6.18 -10.55
C SER A 410 -4.00 7.12 -9.51
N ASP A 411 -3.34 8.26 -9.24
CA ASP A 411 -3.90 9.25 -8.31
C ASP A 411 -5.19 9.88 -8.83
N ARG A 412 -5.33 10.06 -10.15
CA ARG A 412 -6.57 10.54 -10.77
C ARG A 412 -7.71 9.54 -10.62
N TRP A 413 -7.45 8.24 -10.71
CA TRP A 413 -8.46 7.22 -10.47
C TRP A 413 -8.91 7.19 -9.02
N ALA A 414 -7.97 7.21 -8.08
CA ALA A 414 -8.28 7.32 -6.64
C ALA A 414 -9.03 8.63 -6.32
N SER A 415 -8.59 9.76 -6.88
CA SER A 415 -9.25 11.06 -6.72
C SER A 415 -10.67 11.05 -7.27
N PHE A 416 -10.91 10.42 -8.42
CA PHE A 416 -12.25 10.30 -9.00
C PHE A 416 -13.20 9.58 -8.05
N GLY A 417 -12.79 8.44 -7.48
CA GLY A 417 -13.57 7.72 -6.48
C GLY A 417 -13.83 8.58 -5.24
N ALA A 418 -12.79 9.22 -4.70
CA ALA A 418 -12.89 10.06 -3.51
C ALA A 418 -13.81 11.29 -3.68
N GLU A 419 -13.74 11.95 -4.84
CA GLU A 419 -14.48 13.18 -5.11
C GLU A 419 -15.96 12.92 -5.38
N PHE A 420 -16.27 11.93 -6.21
CA PHE A 420 -17.64 11.70 -6.67
C PHE A 420 -18.38 10.64 -5.86
N PHE A 421 -17.67 9.69 -5.24
CA PHE A 421 -18.24 8.48 -4.62
C PHE A 421 -17.54 8.11 -3.30
N PRO A 422 -17.62 8.95 -2.25
CA PRO A 422 -16.86 8.77 -1.01
C PRO A 422 -17.17 7.46 -0.24
N TYR A 423 -18.27 6.77 -0.57
CA TYR A 423 -18.49 5.39 -0.16
C TYR A 423 -17.85 4.43 -1.16
N CYS A 424 -16.52 4.34 -1.13
CA CYS A 424 -15.80 3.42 -1.99
C CYS A 424 -14.56 2.83 -1.36
N GLU A 425 -14.13 1.72 -1.95
CA GLU A 425 -12.75 1.27 -1.92
C GLU A 425 -12.10 1.49 -3.28
N VAL A 426 -10.78 1.69 -3.29
CA VAL A 426 -9.94 1.75 -4.48
C VAL A 426 -8.73 0.85 -4.33
N ARG A 427 -8.35 0.13 -5.40
CA ARG A 427 -7.17 -0.75 -5.37
C ARG A 427 -5.86 0.01 -5.55
N VAL A 428 -5.82 1.17 -6.19
CA VAL A 428 -4.56 1.83 -6.56
C VAL A 428 -4.24 3.06 -5.71
N GLY A 429 -2.96 3.38 -5.53
CA GLY A 429 -2.53 4.62 -4.90
C GLY A 429 -1.14 5.10 -5.32
N TRP A 430 -1.04 6.39 -5.65
CA TRP A 430 0.22 7.09 -5.90
C TRP A 430 0.15 8.48 -5.25
N PHE A 431 0.78 8.64 -4.07
CA PHE A 431 0.56 9.83 -3.21
C PHE A 431 -0.93 10.07 -2.85
N SER A 432 -1.73 9.01 -2.82
CA SER A 432 -3.19 9.08 -2.69
C SER A 432 -3.67 9.00 -1.24
N GLN A 433 -2.79 8.81 -0.25
CA GLN A 433 -3.12 8.66 1.18
C GLN A 433 -3.95 9.82 1.78
N ARG A 434 -3.97 10.97 1.10
CA ARG A 434 -4.76 12.16 1.44
C ARG A 434 -6.27 12.00 1.18
N HIS A 435 -6.71 10.94 0.51
CA HIS A 435 -8.12 10.73 0.22
C HIS A 435 -8.84 9.97 1.36
N PRO A 436 -10.04 10.42 1.78
CA PRO A 436 -10.79 9.80 2.86
C PRO A 436 -11.62 8.59 2.37
N ILE A 437 -10.97 7.64 1.69
CA ILE A 437 -11.57 6.42 1.14
C ILE A 437 -10.73 5.20 1.52
N LEU A 438 -11.27 3.99 1.31
CA LEU A 438 -10.50 2.78 1.57
C LEU A 438 -9.50 2.49 0.44
N PHE A 439 -8.28 2.15 0.80
CA PHE A 439 -7.23 1.66 -0.09
C PHE A 439 -7.03 0.17 0.11
N ARG A 440 -7.50 -0.62 -0.86
CA ARG A 440 -7.42 -2.08 -0.83
C ARG A 440 -6.02 -2.54 -1.23
N HIS A 441 -5.46 -3.46 -0.45
CA HIS A 441 -4.24 -4.16 -0.80
C HIS A 441 -4.41 -4.92 -2.13
N TRP A 442 -3.31 -5.25 -2.80
CA TRP A 442 -3.39 -6.11 -3.97
C TRP A 442 -3.95 -7.49 -3.63
N ASP A 443 -4.53 -8.17 -4.63
CA ASP A 443 -5.20 -9.45 -4.49
C ASP A 443 -4.28 -10.51 -3.85
N LYS A 444 -4.55 -10.84 -2.58
CA LYS A 444 -3.79 -11.83 -1.81
C LYS A 444 -4.09 -13.24 -2.27
N PHE A 445 -3.08 -14.08 -2.28
CA PHE A 445 -3.22 -15.50 -2.60
C PHE A 445 -3.61 -16.30 -1.37
N SER A 446 -4.30 -17.42 -1.58
CA SER A 446 -4.66 -18.37 -0.53
C SER A 446 -3.45 -19.21 -0.10
N VAL A 447 -2.41 -18.53 0.39
CA VAL A 447 -1.14 -19.11 0.90
C VAL A 447 -0.74 -18.43 2.22
N TRP A 448 0.16 -19.04 2.97
CA TRP A 448 0.54 -18.57 4.31
C TRP A 448 1.63 -17.49 4.33
N GLY A 449 2.54 -17.50 3.35
CA GLY A 449 3.81 -16.80 3.42
C GLY A 449 3.80 -15.31 3.11
N TYR A 450 5.00 -14.75 2.98
CA TYR A 450 5.22 -13.35 2.57
C TYR A 450 5.13 -13.17 1.04
N ASP A 451 4.98 -14.27 0.30
CA ASP A 451 4.73 -14.38 -1.14
C ASP A 451 3.26 -14.05 -1.46
N ASN A 452 2.83 -12.86 -1.03
CA ASN A 452 1.48 -12.36 -1.19
C ASN A 452 0.40 -13.20 -0.47
N GLY A 453 0.76 -13.89 0.62
CA GLY A 453 -0.14 -14.66 1.48
C GLY A 453 -0.48 -14.00 2.82
N LEU A 454 -0.97 -14.78 3.79
CA LEU A 454 -1.39 -14.29 5.10
C LEU A 454 -0.30 -13.48 5.83
N ALA A 455 0.94 -13.95 5.87
CA ALA A 455 2.00 -13.21 6.55
C ALA A 455 2.26 -11.84 5.91
N SER A 456 2.11 -11.73 4.58
CA SER A 456 2.25 -10.46 3.85
C SER A 456 1.16 -9.45 4.21
N VAL A 457 -0.03 -9.87 4.64
CA VAL A 457 -1.13 -8.95 5.00
C VAL A 457 -0.69 -7.98 6.09
N ILE A 458 0.01 -8.48 7.10
CA ILE A 458 0.51 -7.68 8.23
C ILE A 458 1.62 -6.75 7.75
N THR A 459 2.62 -7.28 7.04
CA THR A 459 3.76 -6.47 6.61
C THR A 459 3.38 -5.42 5.57
N THR A 460 2.38 -5.68 4.70
CA THR A 460 1.84 -4.70 3.75
C THR A 460 1.07 -3.61 4.49
N ALA A 461 0.21 -3.97 5.46
CA ALA A 461 -0.51 -2.99 6.27
C ALA A 461 0.45 -2.05 7.02
N LEU A 462 1.55 -2.60 7.56
CA LEU A 462 2.60 -1.82 8.21
C LEU A 462 3.35 -0.92 7.22
N ALA A 463 3.74 -1.43 6.06
CA ALA A 463 4.44 -0.64 5.03
C ALA A 463 3.60 0.56 4.57
N LEU A 464 2.31 0.34 4.29
CA LEU A 464 1.36 1.38 3.89
C LEU A 464 1.09 2.38 5.02
N SER A 465 0.96 1.91 6.26
CA SER A 465 0.77 2.79 7.42
C SER A 465 1.97 3.72 7.64
N LEU A 466 3.19 3.22 7.40
CA LEU A 466 4.43 4.00 7.51
C LEU A 466 4.62 5.02 6.38
N THR A 467 3.91 4.85 5.26
CA THR A 467 3.84 5.83 4.16
C THR A 467 2.56 6.67 4.19
N GLY A 468 1.83 6.67 5.31
CA GLY A 468 0.74 7.59 5.60
C GLY A 468 -0.65 7.11 5.19
N TYR A 469 -0.80 5.90 4.63
CA TYR A 469 -2.11 5.31 4.33
C TYR A 469 -2.76 4.80 5.62
N VAL A 470 -3.70 5.57 6.15
CA VAL A 470 -4.46 5.21 7.36
C VAL A 470 -5.60 4.25 7.04
N PHE A 471 -6.25 4.44 5.90
CA PHE A 471 -7.50 3.78 5.57
C PHE A 471 -7.30 2.55 4.68
N THR A 472 -6.55 1.56 5.17
CA THR A 472 -6.25 0.35 4.39
C THR A 472 -7.33 -0.73 4.53
N LEU A 473 -7.53 -1.49 3.46
CA LEU A 473 -8.32 -2.72 3.44
C LEU A 473 -7.40 -3.92 3.16
N PRO A 474 -7.24 -4.86 4.12
CA PRO A 474 -6.21 -5.92 4.09
C PRO A 474 -6.53 -7.10 3.17
N ASP A 475 -7.25 -6.82 2.08
CA ASP A 475 -7.86 -7.76 1.15
C ASP A 475 -8.75 -8.83 1.82
N MET A 476 -9.28 -9.74 1.00
CA MET A 476 -10.24 -10.75 1.42
C MET A 476 -9.63 -11.76 2.39
N VAL A 477 -10.36 -12.06 3.47
CA VAL A 477 -10.04 -13.13 4.42
C VAL A 477 -9.96 -14.46 3.69
N GLY A 478 -8.80 -15.12 3.80
CA GLY A 478 -8.49 -16.38 3.12
C GLY A 478 -7.89 -16.22 1.71
N GLY A 479 -7.71 -14.99 1.24
CA GLY A 479 -7.21 -14.69 -0.10
C GLY A 479 -8.23 -14.96 -1.21
N ASN A 480 -7.75 -14.95 -2.45
CA ASN A 480 -8.60 -14.95 -3.64
C ASN A 480 -8.84 -16.31 -4.30
N ALA A 481 -8.34 -17.43 -3.75
CA ALA A 481 -8.51 -18.79 -4.32
C ALA A 481 -8.18 -18.88 -5.83
N TYR A 482 -6.97 -18.46 -6.21
CA TYR A 482 -6.52 -18.43 -7.60
C TYR A 482 -5.71 -19.66 -8.00
N GLY A 483 -5.70 -19.98 -9.29
CA GLY A 483 -4.81 -20.99 -9.87
C GLY A 483 -5.06 -22.42 -9.37
N GLY A 484 -6.25 -22.71 -8.85
CA GLY A 484 -6.60 -23.99 -8.24
C GLY A 484 -6.03 -24.20 -6.83
N VAL A 485 -5.50 -23.14 -6.20
CA VAL A 485 -5.08 -23.14 -4.80
C VAL A 485 -6.22 -22.60 -3.95
N GLU A 486 -6.80 -23.46 -3.13
CA GLU A 486 -7.93 -23.15 -2.26
C GLU A 486 -7.48 -22.76 -0.85
N CYS A 487 -8.29 -21.95 -0.17
CA CYS A 487 -8.10 -21.65 1.25
C CYS A 487 -8.50 -22.86 2.11
N ASP A 488 -7.68 -23.21 3.10
CA ASP A 488 -8.03 -24.21 4.11
C ASP A 488 -8.70 -23.57 5.35
N LYS A 489 -9.40 -24.38 6.15
CA LYS A 489 -10.14 -23.88 7.33
C LYS A 489 -9.25 -23.17 8.34
N GLU A 490 -8.03 -23.65 8.55
CA GLU A 490 -7.11 -23.05 9.53
C GLU A 490 -6.62 -21.70 9.02
N MET A 491 -6.30 -21.60 7.72
CA MET A 491 -5.95 -20.35 7.07
C MET A 491 -7.08 -19.32 7.18
N LEU A 492 -8.33 -19.68 6.86
CA LEU A 492 -9.47 -18.76 6.97
C LEU A 492 -9.60 -18.21 8.40
N ILE A 493 -9.49 -19.09 9.40
CA ILE A 493 -9.54 -18.72 10.82
C ILE A 493 -8.41 -17.77 11.20
N ARG A 494 -7.16 -18.12 10.87
CA ARG A 494 -5.98 -17.32 11.23
C ARG A 494 -5.95 -15.98 10.49
N TRP A 495 -6.46 -15.94 9.27
CA TRP A 495 -6.61 -14.69 8.50
C TRP A 495 -7.68 -13.80 9.11
N THR A 496 -8.82 -14.37 9.51
CA THR A 496 -9.86 -13.62 10.25
C THR A 496 -9.27 -13.01 11.53
N GLN A 497 -8.46 -13.78 12.27
CA GLN A 497 -7.78 -13.30 13.47
C GLN A 497 -6.81 -12.15 13.18
N ALA A 498 -6.00 -12.26 12.13
CA ALA A 498 -5.06 -11.22 11.73
C ALA A 498 -5.76 -9.92 11.33
N SER A 499 -6.93 -9.98 10.69
CA SER A 499 -7.67 -8.80 10.24
C SER A 499 -8.56 -8.17 11.32
N ALA A 500 -8.88 -8.89 12.41
CA ALA A 500 -9.93 -8.49 13.38
C ALA A 500 -9.71 -7.13 14.08
N ALA A 501 -8.46 -6.66 14.15
CA ALA A 501 -8.10 -5.36 14.73
C ALA A 501 -7.50 -4.38 13.71
N MET A 502 -7.45 -4.75 12.42
CA MET A 502 -7.13 -3.83 11.33
C MET A 502 -8.32 -2.90 11.06
N LEU A 503 -8.14 -1.85 10.26
CA LEU A 503 -9.19 -0.84 10.02
C LEU A 503 -10.51 -1.47 9.51
N SER A 504 -10.40 -2.39 8.56
CA SER A 504 -11.53 -3.09 7.93
C SER A 504 -11.25 -4.60 7.86
N ILE A 505 -12.32 -5.37 7.66
CA ILE A 505 -12.28 -6.80 7.42
C ILE A 505 -13.24 -7.14 6.28
N GLN A 506 -12.77 -7.87 5.28
CA GLN A 506 -13.54 -8.22 4.10
C GLN A 506 -13.63 -9.75 3.95
N PHE A 507 -14.83 -10.29 3.82
CA PHE A 507 -15.06 -11.71 3.60
C PHE A 507 -15.55 -11.97 2.18
N SER A 508 -15.10 -13.08 1.60
CA SER A 508 -15.67 -13.61 0.36
C SER A 508 -15.84 -15.11 0.44
N ILE A 509 -14.78 -15.82 0.81
CA ILE A 509 -14.85 -17.24 1.17
C ILE A 509 -15.68 -17.35 2.45
N ALA A 510 -16.75 -18.15 2.40
CA ALA A 510 -17.69 -18.20 3.50
C ALA A 510 -17.25 -19.22 4.56
N PRO A 511 -17.23 -18.85 5.87
CA PRO A 511 -16.88 -19.78 6.93
C PRO A 511 -17.73 -21.05 6.99
N TRP A 512 -18.99 -20.98 6.53
CA TRP A 512 -19.93 -22.11 6.48
C TRP A 512 -19.71 -23.06 5.30
N ASP A 513 -18.82 -22.72 4.35
CA ASP A 513 -18.40 -23.67 3.31
C ASP A 513 -17.46 -24.77 3.88
N PHE A 514 -17.00 -24.61 5.13
CA PHE A 514 -16.13 -25.57 5.84
C PHE A 514 -16.91 -26.38 6.87
N ASP A 515 -17.08 -25.85 8.08
CA ASP A 515 -17.74 -26.51 9.21
C ASP A 515 -18.19 -25.51 10.29
N GLN A 516 -18.95 -26.00 11.27
CA GLN A 516 -19.52 -25.17 12.33
C GLN A 516 -18.46 -24.59 13.29
N GLU A 517 -17.30 -25.26 13.44
CA GLU A 517 -16.19 -24.75 14.26
C GLU A 517 -15.60 -23.51 13.60
N THR A 518 -15.36 -23.57 12.30
CA THR A 518 -14.89 -22.45 11.46
C THR A 518 -15.86 -21.27 11.54
N VAL A 519 -17.17 -21.51 11.38
CA VAL A 519 -18.21 -20.49 11.55
C VAL A 519 -18.12 -19.84 12.94
N SER A 520 -18.07 -20.65 14.00
CA SER A 520 -18.06 -20.13 15.37
C SER A 520 -16.81 -19.28 15.65
N ILE A 521 -15.64 -19.73 15.21
CA ILE A 521 -14.39 -19.02 15.45
C ILE A 521 -14.32 -17.74 14.60
N CYS A 522 -14.61 -17.81 13.30
CA CYS A 522 -14.61 -16.62 12.45
C CYS A 522 -15.62 -15.57 12.93
N ARG A 523 -16.82 -15.99 13.37
CA ARG A 523 -17.82 -15.07 13.93
C ARG A 523 -17.35 -14.39 15.21
N LYS A 524 -16.70 -15.12 16.13
CA LYS A 524 -16.07 -14.54 17.33
C LYS A 524 -15.15 -13.35 16.98
N TYR A 525 -14.38 -13.47 15.91
CA TYR A 525 -13.47 -12.39 15.48
C TYR A 525 -14.13 -11.31 14.64
N ALA A 526 -15.20 -11.61 13.89
CA ALA A 526 -16.06 -10.59 13.29
C ALA A 526 -16.77 -9.74 14.36
N ASP A 527 -17.25 -10.37 15.44
CA ASP A 527 -17.84 -9.69 16.58
C ASP A 527 -16.78 -8.87 17.35
N LEU A 528 -15.57 -9.40 17.52
CA LEU A 528 -14.44 -8.64 18.07
C LEU A 528 -14.16 -7.40 17.21
N PHE A 529 -14.12 -7.54 15.88
CA PHE A 529 -13.99 -6.42 14.96
C PHE A 529 -15.08 -5.39 15.26
N VAL A 530 -16.37 -5.74 15.29
CA VAL A 530 -17.44 -4.79 15.62
C VAL A 530 -17.23 -4.13 17.00
N SER A 531 -16.83 -4.90 18.01
CA SER A 531 -16.63 -4.39 19.38
C SER A 531 -15.49 -3.37 19.51
N LEU A 532 -14.48 -3.47 18.65
CA LEU A 532 -13.30 -2.59 18.63
C LEU A 532 -13.49 -1.35 17.73
N ALA A 533 -14.69 -1.12 17.18
CA ALA A 533 -14.93 -0.04 16.23
C ALA A 533 -14.57 1.36 16.78
N GLU A 534 -14.94 1.67 18.03
CA GLU A 534 -14.63 2.98 18.64
C GLU A 534 -13.11 3.17 18.83
N ASP A 535 -12.39 2.09 19.16
CA ASP A 535 -10.93 2.15 19.28
C ASP A 535 -10.27 2.39 17.92
N ARG A 536 -10.77 1.77 16.86
CA ARG A 536 -10.27 2.00 15.49
C ARG A 536 -10.59 3.41 15.00
N ILE A 537 -11.80 3.90 15.25
CA ILE A 537 -12.18 5.28 14.92
C ILE A 537 -11.27 6.26 15.65
N SER A 538 -11.05 6.07 16.96
CA SER A 538 -10.15 6.92 17.73
C SER A 538 -8.71 6.89 17.22
N ALA A 539 -8.18 5.71 16.87
CA ALA A 539 -6.83 5.58 16.35
C ALA A 539 -6.68 6.16 14.93
N ALA A 540 -7.71 6.03 14.09
CA ALA A 540 -7.77 6.64 12.78
C ALA A 540 -7.85 8.18 12.85
N ASP A 541 -8.63 8.72 13.78
CA ASP A 541 -8.70 10.17 14.01
C ASP A 541 -7.40 10.73 14.61
N GLU A 542 -6.75 10.01 15.53
CA GLU A 542 -5.40 10.34 16.02
C GLU A 542 -4.43 10.42 14.83
N ALA A 543 -4.40 9.39 13.98
CA ALA A 543 -3.49 9.34 12.85
C ALA A 543 -3.65 10.53 11.91
N ARG A 544 -4.90 10.87 11.59
CA ARG A 544 -5.25 12.02 10.77
C ARG A 544 -4.81 13.35 11.37
N GLN A 545 -4.98 13.53 12.68
CA GLN A 545 -4.71 14.79 13.36
C GLN A 545 -3.22 14.99 13.69
N THR A 546 -2.50 13.90 13.95
CA THR A 546 -1.14 13.97 14.49
C THR A 546 -0.10 13.32 13.60
N CYS A 547 -0.46 12.83 12.41
CA CYS A 547 0.45 12.16 11.47
C CYS A 547 1.20 10.96 12.08
N VAL A 548 0.58 10.29 13.06
CA VAL A 548 1.10 9.08 13.71
C VAL A 548 0.33 7.88 13.14
N PRO A 549 0.97 6.83 12.60
CA PRO A 549 0.25 5.72 11.98
C PRO A 549 -0.79 5.07 12.93
N MET A 550 -1.93 4.66 12.39
CA MET A 550 -2.95 3.93 13.15
C MET A 550 -2.46 2.52 13.51
N LEU A 551 -2.02 1.76 12.50
CA LEU A 551 -1.35 0.48 12.69
C LEU A 551 0.15 0.73 12.76
N ARG A 552 0.78 0.23 13.83
CA ARG A 552 2.19 0.54 14.11
C ARG A 552 3.00 -0.75 14.25
N PRO A 553 4.21 -0.81 13.70
CA PRO A 553 5.13 -1.88 14.00
C PRO A 553 5.56 -1.79 15.47
N VAL A 554 5.99 -2.92 16.05
CA VAL A 554 6.31 -3.01 17.48
C VAL A 554 7.42 -2.04 17.90
N TRP A 555 8.41 -1.78 17.03
CA TRP A 555 9.46 -0.80 17.28
C TRP A 555 8.93 0.62 17.48
N TRP A 556 7.69 0.93 17.11
CA TRP A 556 7.09 2.24 17.39
C TRP A 556 6.99 2.50 18.89
N ALA A 557 6.63 1.48 19.67
CA ALA A 557 6.54 1.56 21.13
C ALA A 557 7.86 1.23 21.83
N ALA A 558 8.88 0.74 21.10
CA ALA A 558 10.17 0.35 21.63
C ALA A 558 11.33 0.76 20.70
N PRO A 559 11.49 2.06 20.36
CA PRO A 559 12.43 2.51 19.33
C PRO A 559 13.91 2.31 19.70
N HIS A 560 14.20 2.03 20.97
CA HIS A 560 15.54 1.78 21.50
C HIS A 560 15.87 0.28 21.62
N VAL A 561 14.94 -0.61 21.27
CA VAL A 561 15.11 -2.06 21.35
C VAL A 561 15.36 -2.63 19.96
N SER A 562 16.55 -3.18 19.72
CA SER A 562 16.94 -3.74 18.42
C SER A 562 15.99 -4.84 17.94
N ASP A 563 15.61 -5.76 18.82
CA ASP A 563 14.76 -6.90 18.48
C ASP A 563 13.39 -6.46 17.95
N ALA A 564 12.87 -5.32 18.42
CA ALA A 564 11.56 -4.82 18.02
C ALA A 564 11.49 -4.45 16.52
N TYR A 565 12.62 -4.12 15.91
CA TYR A 565 12.73 -3.84 14.48
C TYR A 565 12.57 -5.09 13.62
N LEU A 566 12.80 -6.29 14.17
CA LEU A 566 12.78 -7.54 13.42
C LEU A 566 11.45 -8.30 13.46
N ILE A 567 10.43 -7.77 14.14
CA ILE A 567 9.16 -8.48 14.38
C ILE A 567 8.17 -8.17 13.25
N PRO A 568 7.87 -9.15 12.36
CA PRO A 568 7.04 -8.92 11.17
C PRO A 568 5.56 -9.28 11.39
N ASP A 569 5.26 -10.02 12.44
CA ASP A 569 4.00 -10.76 12.65
C ASP A 569 3.28 -10.31 13.93
N GLN A 570 3.61 -9.10 14.41
CA GLN A 570 2.91 -8.40 15.46
C GLN A 570 2.69 -6.96 15.04
N TYR A 571 1.55 -6.38 15.41
CA TYR A 571 1.26 -4.98 15.18
C TYR A 571 0.53 -4.36 16.37
N LEU A 572 0.62 -3.05 16.47
CA LEU A 572 -0.13 -2.26 17.43
C LEU A 572 -1.31 -1.60 16.74
N LEU A 573 -2.47 -1.58 17.41
CA LEU A 573 -3.58 -0.69 17.06
C LEU A 573 -3.55 0.50 18.01
N GLY A 574 -3.15 1.65 17.48
CA GLY A 574 -2.85 2.84 18.27
C GLY A 574 -1.81 2.54 19.36
N ASN A 575 -2.00 3.11 20.54
CA ASN A 575 -1.19 2.83 21.73
C ASN A 575 -1.78 1.74 22.64
N LYS A 576 -2.98 1.24 22.32
CA LYS A 576 -3.83 0.50 23.26
C LYS A 576 -3.73 -1.01 23.10
N TYR A 577 -3.66 -1.52 21.87
CA TYR A 577 -3.65 -2.97 21.64
C TYR A 577 -2.36 -3.44 20.99
N LEU A 578 -1.89 -4.61 21.40
CA LEU A 578 -0.88 -5.39 20.71
C LEU A 578 -1.51 -6.69 20.22
N VAL A 579 -1.37 -6.95 18.93
CA VAL A 579 -1.98 -8.09 18.25
C VAL A 579 -0.88 -8.97 17.68
N ALA A 580 -0.92 -10.26 17.98
CA ALA A 580 0.12 -11.22 17.59
C ALA A 580 -0.49 -12.48 16.95
N PRO A 581 -0.99 -12.39 15.69
CA PRO A 581 -1.64 -13.51 15.00
C PRO A 581 -0.68 -14.65 14.66
N VAL A 582 -1.20 -15.87 14.56
CA VAL A 582 -0.43 -17.02 14.05
C VAL A 582 -0.49 -17.02 12.53
N VAL A 583 0.67 -16.97 11.86
CA VAL A 583 0.79 -16.88 10.39
C VAL A 583 1.43 -18.13 9.77
N GLN A 584 1.38 -19.26 10.47
CA GLN A 584 1.91 -20.54 10.00
C GLN A 584 0.94 -21.68 10.34
N ALA A 585 0.76 -22.61 9.41
CA ALA A 585 -0.12 -23.76 9.57
C ALA A 585 0.33 -24.68 10.72
N GLY A 586 -0.64 -25.21 11.47
CA GLY A 586 -0.42 -26.17 12.55
C GLY A 586 0.11 -25.57 13.86
N VAL A 587 0.48 -24.29 13.87
CA VAL A 587 1.06 -23.63 15.04
C VAL A 587 -0.04 -23.32 16.08
N ARG A 588 0.23 -23.65 17.35
CA ARG A 588 -0.70 -23.49 18.49
C ARG A 588 -0.08 -22.76 19.69
N THR A 589 1.19 -22.39 19.59
CA THR A 589 1.91 -21.51 20.52
C THR A 589 2.79 -20.59 19.70
N ARG A 590 3.10 -19.40 20.19
CA ARG A 590 4.07 -18.52 19.54
C ARG A 590 4.80 -17.66 20.56
N ASP A 591 5.96 -17.17 20.17
CA ASP A 591 6.63 -16.12 20.94
C ASP A 591 5.91 -14.78 20.71
N VAL A 592 5.73 -14.03 21.80
CA VAL A 592 5.15 -12.68 21.79
C VAL A 592 6.10 -11.73 22.48
N PHE A 593 6.52 -10.68 21.78
CA PHE A 593 7.25 -9.58 22.39
C PHE A 593 6.28 -8.51 22.89
N LEU A 594 6.37 -8.15 24.16
CA LEU A 594 5.68 -7.01 24.75
C LEU A 594 6.64 -5.82 24.84
N PRO A 595 6.33 -4.67 24.21
CA PRO A 595 7.14 -3.46 24.36
C PRO A 595 6.99 -2.90 25.79
N PRO A 596 7.87 -1.96 26.21
CA PRO A 596 7.89 -1.46 27.59
C PRO A 596 6.53 -0.94 28.09
N GLY A 597 6.17 -1.35 29.30
CA GLY A 597 4.93 -0.96 29.96
C GLY A 597 4.15 -2.14 30.54
N GLN A 598 2.95 -1.84 31.01
CA GLN A 598 2.04 -2.81 31.60
C GLN A 598 1.02 -3.27 30.56
N TRP A 599 0.93 -4.58 30.37
CA TRP A 599 0.08 -5.21 29.37
C TRP A 599 -0.79 -6.27 30.01
N ARG A 600 -2.07 -6.28 29.67
CA ARG A 600 -3.03 -7.28 30.12
C ARG A 600 -3.46 -8.14 28.94
N ASP A 601 -3.36 -9.45 29.08
CA ASP A 601 -3.97 -10.39 28.13
C ASP A 601 -5.48 -10.16 28.09
N TYR A 602 -5.99 -9.86 26.89
CA TYR A 602 -7.39 -9.51 26.65
C TYR A 602 -8.36 -10.61 27.10
N TRP A 603 -7.96 -11.88 26.98
CA TRP A 603 -8.86 -13.02 27.23
C TRP A 603 -8.83 -13.48 28.69
N THR A 604 -7.64 -13.57 29.28
CA THR A 604 -7.47 -14.11 30.63
C THR A 604 -7.48 -13.04 31.72
N GLY A 605 -7.25 -11.78 31.34
CA GLY A 605 -7.05 -10.69 32.29
C GLY A 605 -5.70 -10.74 33.03
N GLN A 606 -4.82 -11.68 32.70
CA GLN A 606 -3.49 -11.76 33.29
C GLN A 606 -2.64 -10.57 32.86
N THR A 607 -2.03 -9.89 33.84
CA THR A 607 -1.16 -8.74 33.60
C THR A 607 0.31 -9.15 33.59
N TYR A 608 1.05 -8.53 32.67
CA TYR A 608 2.48 -8.66 32.45
C TYR A 608 3.11 -7.27 32.51
N LEU A 609 4.15 -7.11 33.33
CA LEU A 609 4.97 -5.90 33.35
C LEU A 609 6.20 -6.13 32.47
N ALA A 610 6.22 -5.52 31.28
CA ALA A 610 7.34 -5.58 30.36
C ALA A 610 8.45 -4.61 30.78
N ALA A 611 9.69 -5.08 30.82
CA ALA A 611 10.86 -4.31 31.20
C ALA A 611 11.16 -3.16 30.20
N GLU A 612 12.11 -2.28 30.54
CA GLU A 612 12.53 -1.15 29.67
C GLU A 612 13.05 -1.60 28.30
N MET A 613 13.60 -2.81 28.20
CA MET A 613 14.05 -3.42 26.94
C MET A 613 12.95 -4.28 26.29
N GLY A 614 11.71 -4.18 26.76
CA GLY A 614 10.61 -5.08 26.42
C GLY A 614 10.78 -6.46 27.08
N SER A 615 9.86 -7.37 26.79
CA SER A 615 9.86 -8.73 27.34
C SER A 615 9.28 -9.74 26.37
N TRP A 616 9.98 -10.85 26.20
CA TRP A 616 9.50 -11.99 25.42
C TRP A 616 8.69 -12.93 26.30
N LEU A 617 7.43 -13.16 25.93
CA LEU A 617 6.63 -14.28 26.40
C LEU A 617 6.91 -15.45 25.45
N ARG A 618 7.69 -16.44 25.92
CA ARG A 618 8.05 -17.61 25.12
C ARG A 618 6.93 -18.64 25.12
N ASP A 619 6.71 -19.29 23.99
CA ASP A 619 5.73 -20.37 23.82
C ASP A 619 4.31 -19.99 24.31
N PHE A 620 3.90 -18.72 24.10
CA PHE A 620 2.61 -18.23 24.55
C PHE A 620 1.46 -19.00 23.86
N PRO A 621 0.43 -19.46 24.61
CA PRO A 621 -0.69 -20.20 24.04
C PRO A 621 -1.43 -19.43 22.94
N ALA A 622 -1.56 -20.06 21.78
CA ALA A 622 -2.30 -19.55 20.63
C ALA A 622 -3.12 -20.67 19.98
N PRO A 623 -4.02 -21.37 20.73
CA PRO A 623 -4.86 -22.40 20.14
C PRO A 623 -5.70 -21.85 18.98
N LEU A 624 -6.31 -22.74 18.18
CA LEU A 624 -6.98 -22.34 16.93
C LEU A 624 -8.05 -21.25 17.15
N ASP A 625 -8.74 -21.27 18.28
CA ASP A 625 -9.82 -20.35 18.64
C ASP A 625 -9.36 -19.06 19.32
N THR A 626 -8.07 -18.90 19.62
CA THR A 626 -7.54 -17.81 20.45
C THR A 626 -6.33 -17.12 19.80
N LEU A 627 -6.52 -15.84 19.49
CA LEU A 627 -5.52 -14.88 19.04
C LEU A 627 -4.82 -14.26 20.25
N PRO A 628 -3.49 -14.35 20.38
CA PRO A 628 -2.76 -13.55 21.36
C PRO A 628 -3.01 -12.05 21.14
N LEU A 629 -3.71 -11.42 22.10
CA LEU A 629 -4.17 -10.04 22.07
C LEU A 629 -3.97 -9.43 23.45
N PHE A 630 -3.30 -8.27 23.50
CA PHE A 630 -2.96 -7.61 24.75
C PHE A 630 -3.45 -6.16 24.74
N VAL A 631 -3.90 -5.69 25.89
CA VAL A 631 -4.34 -4.31 26.13
C VAL A 631 -3.33 -3.64 27.03
N ARG A 632 -2.89 -2.43 26.66
CA ARG A 632 -2.03 -1.59 27.50
C ARG A 632 -2.86 -0.98 28.63
N GLU A 633 -2.33 -1.03 29.85
CA GLU A 633 -2.97 -0.44 31.05
C GLU A 633 -2.58 1.02 31.29
#